data_AF-A0A202DL84-F1
#
_entry.id   AF-A0A202DL84-F1
#
_cell.length_a   1.000
_cell.length_b   1.000
_cell.length_c   1.000
_cell.angle_alpha   90.00
_cell.angle_beta   90.00
_cell.angle_gamma   90.00
#
_symmetry.space_group_name_H-M   'P 1'
#
loop_
_entity.id
_entity.type
_entity.pdbx_description
1 polymer ?
#
loop_
_entity_poly.entity_id
_entity_poly.type
_entity_poly.pdbx_seq_one_letter_code
_entity_poly.pdbx_strand_id
1 'polypeptide(L)'
;MKFLDLKHRLKQALLEDGAFNDATTLAIPKSKQTRLRYRLIAKKEGIFCGAFLLKPVFSLLDSGVKISCKKRDGDRIRPRDTIAVIQGKSFALLGGERLYLNLACELSGIATLTRKYVEAVKGTKSRIFDTRKTTPLWRDLEKFAVKCGGGGEIIGRLLPMLSL
;
A
#
# COMPACT_ATOMS: atom_id res chain seq x y z
N MET A 1 0.28 -8.06 12.03
CA MET A 1 1.41 -8.48 11.16
C MET A 1 2.52 -7.45 11.35
N LYS A 2 3.77 -7.88 11.60
CA LYS A 2 4.91 -6.95 11.69
C LYS A 2 5.60 -6.94 10.32
N PHE A 3 5.72 -5.77 9.71
CA PHE A 3 6.47 -5.59 8.47
C PHE A 3 7.94 -5.38 8.80
N LEU A 4 8.83 -6.11 8.15
CA LEU A 4 10.25 -6.10 8.48
C LEU A 4 10.88 -4.80 7.98
N ASP A 5 11.40 -3.97 8.90
CA ASP A 5 12.12 -2.73 8.55
C ASP A 5 11.40 -1.81 7.54
N LEU A 6 10.06 -1.74 7.64
CA LEU A 6 9.22 -1.03 6.66
C LEU A 6 9.60 0.46 6.57
N LYS A 7 9.88 1.10 7.70
CA LYS A 7 10.20 2.54 7.73
C LYS A 7 11.49 2.85 6.95
N HIS A 8 12.51 1.99 7.07
CA HIS A 8 13.75 2.16 6.31
C HIS A 8 13.51 1.95 4.82
N ARG A 9 12.83 0.87 4.41
CA ARG A 9 12.50 0.60 3.01
C ARG A 9 11.71 1.74 2.36
N LEU A 10 10.70 2.27 3.06
CA LEU A 10 9.93 3.42 2.57
C LEU A 10 10.79 4.69 2.47
N LYS A 11 11.70 4.91 3.41
CA LYS A 11 12.64 6.04 3.34
C LYS A 11 13.56 5.93 2.12
N GLN A 12 14.09 4.74 1.83
CA GLN A 12 14.91 4.52 0.62
C GLN A 12 14.10 4.77 -0.65
N ALA A 13 12.87 4.29 -0.72
CA ALA A 13 12.00 4.53 -1.87
C ALA A 13 11.64 6.01 -2.06
N LEU A 14 11.45 6.77 -0.97
CA LEU A 14 11.26 8.23 -1.05
C LEU A 14 12.53 8.97 -1.52
N LEU A 15 13.72 8.47 -1.17
CA LEU A 15 14.99 9.02 -1.63
C LEU A 15 15.20 8.74 -3.12
N GLU A 16 14.91 7.52 -3.57
CA GLU A 16 14.93 7.12 -4.99
C GLU A 16 14.01 8.02 -5.83
N ASP A 17 12.78 8.26 -5.37
CA ASP A 17 11.79 9.10 -6.06
C ASP A 17 12.15 10.60 -6.02
N GLY A 18 13.18 11.00 -5.26
CA GLY A 18 13.56 12.40 -5.10
C GLY A 18 12.53 13.23 -4.31
N ALA A 19 11.63 12.58 -3.56
CA ALA A 19 10.49 13.21 -2.88
C ALA A 19 10.87 14.35 -1.94
N PHE A 20 12.09 14.32 -1.39
CA PHE A 20 12.58 15.38 -0.48
C PHE A 20 13.00 16.66 -1.20
N ASN A 21 13.28 16.59 -2.50
CA ASN A 21 13.80 17.69 -3.32
C ASN A 21 13.05 17.83 -4.65
N ASP A 22 11.75 17.49 -4.68
CA ASP A 22 10.94 17.62 -5.88
C ASP A 22 10.90 19.09 -6.35
N ALA A 23 11.61 19.36 -7.45
CA ALA A 23 11.74 20.69 -8.04
C ALA A 23 10.38 21.32 -8.37
N THR A 24 9.40 20.50 -8.78
CA THR A 24 8.04 20.97 -9.12
C THR A 24 7.33 21.48 -7.87
N THR A 25 7.44 20.72 -6.79
CA THR A 25 6.88 21.08 -5.49
C THR A 25 7.60 22.29 -4.88
N LEU A 26 8.93 22.37 -5.01
CA LEU A 26 9.73 23.50 -4.52
C LEU A 26 9.47 24.79 -5.31
N ALA A 27 9.10 24.69 -6.59
CA ALA A 27 8.71 25.84 -7.41
C ALA A 27 7.36 26.47 -6.99
N ILE A 28 6.57 25.80 -6.14
CA ILE A 28 5.35 26.38 -5.58
C ILE A 28 5.74 27.55 -4.65
N PRO A 29 5.26 28.79 -4.90
CA PRO A 29 5.60 29.94 -4.07
C PRO A 29 5.32 29.68 -2.60
N LYS A 30 6.23 30.08 -1.69
CA LYS A 30 6.07 29.87 -0.24
C LYS A 30 4.74 30.43 0.31
N SER A 31 4.23 31.52 -0.27
CA SER A 31 2.91 32.09 0.04
C SER A 31 1.73 31.18 -0.34
N LYS A 32 1.95 30.23 -1.26
CA LYS A 32 1.02 29.18 -1.71
C LYS A 32 1.40 27.77 -1.20
N GLN A 33 2.48 27.62 -0.42
CA GLN A 33 2.81 26.39 0.31
C GLN A 33 1.89 26.26 1.53
N THR A 34 0.59 26.16 1.25
CA THR A 34 -0.48 26.05 2.23
C THR A 34 -0.70 24.58 2.63
N ARG A 35 -1.60 24.39 3.60
CA ARG A 35 -2.18 23.08 3.86
C ARG A 35 -3.10 22.69 2.70
N LEU A 36 -2.89 21.50 2.15
CA LEU A 36 -3.75 20.88 1.15
C LEU A 36 -4.62 19.80 1.78
N ARG A 37 -5.72 19.47 1.09
CA ARG A 37 -6.61 18.36 1.43
C ARG A 37 -6.84 17.52 0.18
N TYR A 38 -6.36 16.28 0.20
CA TYR A 38 -6.56 15.31 -0.88
C TYR A 38 -7.62 14.28 -0.53
N ARG A 39 -8.33 13.83 -1.56
CA ARG A 39 -9.18 12.65 -1.50
C ARG A 39 -8.53 11.57 -2.35
N LEU A 40 -8.20 10.45 -1.73
CA LEU A 40 -7.79 9.24 -2.43
C LEU A 40 -9.06 8.56 -2.95
N ILE A 41 -9.20 8.47 -4.27
CA ILE A 41 -10.40 7.98 -4.94
C ILE A 41 -10.06 6.71 -5.73
N ALA A 42 -10.86 5.66 -5.57
CA ALA A 42 -10.76 4.47 -6.39
C ALA A 42 -11.19 4.77 -7.83
N LYS A 43 -10.33 4.42 -8.80
CA LYS A 43 -10.64 4.55 -10.24
C LYS A 43 -11.18 3.25 -10.86
N LYS A 44 -10.96 2.11 -10.21
CA LYS A 44 -11.40 0.78 -10.65
C LYS A 44 -12.01 0.02 -9.48
N GLU A 45 -12.83 -0.97 -9.80
CA GLU A 45 -13.30 -1.92 -8.79
C GLU A 45 -12.21 -2.94 -8.42
N GLY A 46 -12.29 -3.47 -7.21
CA GLY A 46 -11.33 -4.49 -6.72
C GLY A 46 -11.36 -4.65 -5.21
N ILE A 47 -10.28 -5.22 -4.68
CA ILE A 47 -9.99 -5.31 -3.24
C ILE A 47 -8.89 -4.31 -2.92
N PHE A 48 -9.14 -3.42 -1.96
CA PHE A 48 -8.17 -2.42 -1.54
C PHE A 48 -7.13 -3.01 -0.60
N CYS A 49 -5.85 -2.73 -0.86
CA CYS A 49 -4.74 -3.00 0.05
C CYS A 49 -3.72 -1.84 -0.05
N GLY A 50 -3.43 -1.20 1.08
CA GLY A 50 -2.58 -0.03 1.19
C GLY A 50 -2.99 0.97 2.27
N ALA A 51 -4.03 0.71 3.07
CA ALA A 51 -4.41 1.59 4.19
C ALA A 51 -3.29 1.69 5.22
N PHE A 52 -2.63 0.56 5.51
CA PHE A 52 -1.50 0.48 6.43
C PHE A 52 -0.27 1.32 6.01
N LEU A 53 -0.14 1.66 4.72
CA LEU A 53 0.99 2.44 4.18
C LEU A 53 0.78 3.96 4.29
N LEU A 54 -0.46 4.42 4.40
CA LEU A 54 -0.79 5.85 4.43
C LEU A 54 0.02 6.59 5.49
N LYS A 55 -0.10 6.18 6.75
CA LYS A 55 0.58 6.88 7.86
C LYS A 55 2.12 6.77 7.75
N PRO A 56 2.73 5.59 7.54
CA PRO A 56 4.18 5.47 7.40
C PRO A 56 4.78 6.33 6.28
N VAL A 57 4.17 6.36 5.08
CA VAL A 57 4.68 7.13 3.94
C VAL A 57 4.64 8.63 4.23
N PHE A 58 3.47 9.16 4.61
CA PHE A 58 3.33 10.61 4.78
C PHE A 58 4.02 11.15 6.03
N SER A 59 4.11 10.37 7.12
CA SER A 59 4.82 10.80 8.35
C SER A 59 6.34 10.84 8.22
N LEU A 60 6.92 10.19 7.20
CA LEU A 60 8.34 10.33 6.87
C LEU A 60 8.66 11.69 6.25
N LEU A 61 7.67 12.35 5.65
CA LEU A 61 7.80 13.67 5.03
C LEU A 61 7.37 14.80 5.98
N ASP A 62 6.24 14.62 6.68
CA ASP A 62 5.76 15.58 7.69
C ASP A 62 4.90 14.85 8.74
N SER A 63 5.32 14.91 10.01
CA SER A 63 4.59 14.31 11.13
C SER A 63 3.25 14.98 11.41
N GLY A 64 3.02 16.20 10.88
CA GLY A 64 1.78 16.96 11.01
C GLY A 64 0.65 16.52 10.06
N VAL A 65 0.87 15.52 9.19
CA VAL A 65 -0.14 15.03 8.25
C VAL A 65 -1.28 14.30 8.98
N LYS A 66 -2.52 14.74 8.73
CA LYS A 66 -3.75 14.13 9.24
C LYS A 66 -4.36 13.22 8.18
N ILE A 67 -4.72 12.00 8.57
CA ILE A 67 -5.25 10.97 7.66
C ILE A 67 -6.56 10.44 8.24
N SER A 68 -7.62 10.45 7.43
CA SER A 68 -8.90 9.81 7.73
C SER A 68 -9.15 8.71 6.69
N CYS A 69 -8.95 7.45 7.09
CA CYS A 69 -9.32 6.30 6.26
C CYS A 69 -10.84 6.09 6.27
N LYS A 70 -11.39 5.76 5.11
CA LYS A 70 -12.81 5.39 4.90
C LYS A 70 -12.96 3.94 4.45
N LYS A 71 -11.89 3.35 3.92
CA LYS A 71 -11.77 1.92 3.59
C LYS A 71 -10.58 1.32 4.34
N ARG A 72 -10.69 0.04 4.67
CA ARG A 72 -9.66 -0.77 5.31
C ARG A 72 -9.06 -1.75 4.30
N ASP A 73 -7.89 -2.27 4.63
CA ASP A 73 -7.27 -3.34 3.85
C ASP A 73 -8.19 -4.57 3.80
N GLY A 74 -8.44 -5.09 2.60
CA GLY A 74 -9.37 -6.18 2.33
C GLY A 74 -10.80 -5.74 1.98
N ASP A 75 -11.14 -4.46 2.14
CA ASP A 75 -12.46 -3.97 1.74
C ASP A 75 -12.62 -4.00 0.20
N ARG A 76 -13.82 -4.34 -0.26
CA ARG A 76 -14.19 -4.17 -1.67
C ARG A 76 -14.39 -2.69 -1.98
N ILE A 77 -13.85 -2.27 -3.13
CA ILE A 77 -13.93 -0.88 -3.62
C ILE A 77 -14.57 -0.85 -5.00
N ARG A 78 -15.24 0.26 -5.29
CA ARG A 78 -15.86 0.57 -6.58
C ARG A 78 -15.33 1.90 -7.12
N PRO A 79 -15.41 2.16 -8.44
CA PRO A 79 -15.06 3.46 -8.98
C PRO A 79 -15.78 4.59 -8.24
N ARG A 80 -15.06 5.68 -7.97
CA ARG A 80 -15.49 6.86 -7.20
C ARG A 80 -15.61 6.67 -5.69
N ASP A 81 -15.36 5.47 -5.14
CA ASP A 81 -15.23 5.31 -3.69
C ASP A 81 -14.12 6.20 -3.14
N THR A 82 -14.41 6.94 -2.07
CA THR A 82 -13.37 7.64 -1.31
C THR A 82 -12.71 6.66 -0.37
N ILE A 83 -11.40 6.43 -0.56
CA ILE A 83 -10.59 5.51 0.25
C ILE A 83 -10.09 6.19 1.51
N ALA A 84 -9.56 7.40 1.37
CA ALA A 84 -9.03 8.19 2.47
C ALA A 84 -9.07 9.68 2.15
N VAL A 85 -9.04 10.50 3.20
CA VAL A 85 -8.83 11.94 3.13
C VAL A 85 -7.50 12.25 3.84
N ILE A 86 -6.61 12.95 3.15
CA ILE A 86 -5.26 13.27 3.65
C ILE A 86 -5.12 14.79 3.69
N GLN A 87 -4.61 15.34 4.79
CA GLN A 87 -4.43 16.78 4.99
C GLN A 87 -3.06 17.07 5.56
N GLY A 88 -2.35 18.03 4.98
CA GLY A 88 -1.00 18.39 5.42
C GLY A 88 -0.37 19.45 4.54
N LYS A 89 0.91 19.74 4.74
CA LYS A 89 1.66 20.68 3.89
C LYS A 89 1.74 20.15 2.47
N SER A 90 1.64 21.04 1.47
CA SER A 90 1.71 20.68 0.05
C SER A 90 2.90 19.78 -0.28
N PHE A 91 4.09 20.10 0.25
CA PHE A 91 5.31 19.32 0.02
C PHE A 91 5.21 17.86 0.46
N ALA A 92 4.67 17.61 1.65
CA ALA A 92 4.53 16.24 2.16
C ALA A 92 3.47 15.45 1.39
N LEU A 93 2.40 16.12 0.98
CA LEU A 93 1.29 15.49 0.26
C LEU A 93 1.71 15.13 -1.18
N LEU A 94 2.35 16.05 -1.89
CA LEU A 94 2.81 15.83 -3.27
C LEU A 94 4.00 14.87 -3.32
N GLY A 95 5.02 15.06 -2.47
CA GLY A 95 6.20 14.20 -2.45
C GLY A 95 5.90 12.75 -2.04
N GLY A 96 4.87 12.52 -1.22
CA GLY A 96 4.49 11.17 -0.81
C GLY A 96 3.52 10.47 -1.76
N GLU A 97 2.89 11.22 -2.68
CA GLU A 97 1.79 10.71 -3.50
C GLU A 97 2.22 9.56 -4.40
N ARG A 98 3.31 9.73 -5.16
CA ARG A 98 3.74 8.76 -6.18
C ARG A 98 4.12 7.43 -5.54
N LEU A 99 5.00 7.47 -4.53
CA LEU A 99 5.39 6.26 -3.81
C LEU A 99 4.18 5.55 -3.21
N TYR A 100 3.29 6.29 -2.53
CA TYR A 100 2.10 5.70 -1.93
C TYR A 100 1.21 5.02 -2.98
N LEU A 101 0.92 5.71 -4.09
CA LEU A 101 0.06 5.19 -5.14
C LEU A 101 0.68 3.97 -5.82
N ASN A 102 1.99 3.98 -6.11
CA ASN A 102 2.68 2.84 -6.71
C ASN A 102 2.53 1.59 -5.84
N LEU A 103 2.81 1.69 -4.53
CA LEU A 103 2.67 0.57 -3.61
C LEU A 103 1.21 0.15 -3.43
N ALA A 104 0.29 1.09 -3.19
CA ALA A 104 -1.11 0.76 -2.95
C ALA A 104 -1.80 0.16 -4.19
N CYS A 105 -1.45 0.61 -5.40
CA CYS A 105 -1.98 0.04 -6.63
C CYS A 105 -1.47 -1.39 -6.85
N GLU A 106 -0.18 -1.62 -6.67
CA GLU A 106 0.43 -2.95 -6.79
C GLU A 106 -0.22 -3.94 -5.81
N LEU A 107 -0.26 -3.58 -4.53
CA LEU A 107 -0.84 -4.42 -3.48
C LEU A 107 -2.35 -4.65 -3.67
N SER A 108 -3.09 -3.63 -4.12
CA SER A 108 -4.52 -3.80 -4.46
C SER A 108 -4.71 -4.69 -5.68
N GLY A 109 -3.79 -4.65 -6.66
CA GLY A 109 -3.76 -5.56 -7.81
C GLY A 109 -3.61 -7.01 -7.38
N ILE A 110 -2.62 -7.29 -6.52
CA ILE A 110 -2.40 -8.61 -5.94
C ILE A 110 -3.64 -9.09 -5.18
N ALA A 111 -4.17 -8.27 -4.26
CA ALA A 111 -5.35 -8.63 -3.46
C ALA A 111 -6.59 -8.91 -4.32
N THR A 112 -6.80 -8.11 -5.38
CA THR A 112 -7.90 -8.29 -6.33
C THR A 112 -7.75 -9.58 -7.12
N LEU A 113 -6.54 -9.88 -7.61
CA LEU A 113 -6.27 -11.10 -8.35
C LEU A 113 -6.40 -12.34 -7.45
N THR A 114 -5.88 -12.30 -6.23
CA THR A 114 -6.06 -13.37 -5.24
C THR A 114 -7.55 -13.62 -4.97
N ARG A 115 -8.35 -12.56 -4.78
CA ARG A 115 -9.79 -12.71 -4.60
C ARG A 115 -10.45 -13.42 -5.78
N LYS A 116 -10.06 -13.10 -7.02
CA LYS A 116 -10.56 -13.77 -8.21
C LYS A 116 -10.29 -15.28 -8.17
N TYR A 117 -9.09 -15.70 -7.77
CA TYR A 117 -8.76 -17.12 -7.62
C TYR A 117 -9.50 -17.79 -6.45
N VAL A 118 -9.65 -17.11 -5.32
CA VAL A 118 -10.40 -17.61 -4.16
C VAL A 118 -11.86 -17.86 -4.52
N GLU A 119 -12.50 -16.94 -5.23
CA GLU A 119 -13.88 -17.14 -5.68
C GLU A 119 -13.99 -18.25 -6.74
N ALA A 120 -12.98 -18.44 -7.60
CA ALA A 120 -12.99 -19.50 -8.62
C ALA A 120 -12.95 -20.92 -8.04
N VAL A 121 -12.39 -21.11 -6.84
CA VAL A 121 -12.34 -22.41 -6.14
C VAL A 121 -13.42 -22.56 -5.06
N LYS A 122 -14.36 -21.61 -4.99
CA LYS A 122 -15.45 -21.63 -4.01
C LYS A 122 -16.32 -22.87 -4.21
N GLY A 123 -16.67 -23.54 -3.11
CA GLY A 123 -17.40 -24.81 -3.12
C GLY A 123 -16.48 -26.05 -3.18
N THR A 124 -15.18 -25.87 -3.32
CA THR A 124 -14.19 -26.95 -3.21
C THR A 124 -13.51 -26.95 -1.83
N LYS A 125 -12.70 -27.98 -1.56
CA LYS A 125 -11.80 -28.03 -0.38
C LYS A 125 -10.47 -27.31 -0.61
N SER A 126 -10.22 -26.80 -1.82
CA SER A 126 -8.96 -26.17 -2.21
C SER A 126 -8.79 -24.79 -1.57
N ARG A 127 -7.54 -24.41 -1.32
CA ARG A 127 -7.16 -23.09 -0.80
C ARG A 127 -6.08 -22.47 -1.67
N ILE A 128 -6.17 -21.16 -1.86
CA ILE A 128 -5.18 -20.37 -2.60
C ILE A 128 -4.09 -19.93 -1.63
N PHE A 129 -2.83 -20.16 -2.00
CA PHE A 129 -1.66 -19.80 -1.20
C PHE A 129 -0.65 -19.01 -2.03
N ASP A 130 0.11 -18.14 -1.36
CA ASP A 130 1.26 -17.44 -1.94
C ASP A 130 2.48 -18.34 -2.15
N THR A 131 3.57 -17.77 -2.67
CA THR A 131 4.87 -18.46 -2.78
C THR A 131 6.01 -17.52 -2.37
N ARG A 132 7.26 -17.95 -2.58
CA ARG A 132 8.46 -17.10 -2.45
C ARG A 132 8.82 -16.30 -3.72
N LYS A 133 8.05 -16.48 -4.80
CA LYS A 133 8.20 -15.73 -6.06
C LYS A 133 7.54 -14.36 -5.91
N THR A 134 8.22 -13.50 -5.17
CA THR A 134 7.78 -12.17 -4.75
C THR A 134 8.78 -11.13 -5.18
N THR A 135 8.37 -9.86 -5.32
CA THR A 135 9.32 -8.78 -5.60
C THR A 135 10.36 -8.69 -4.48
N PRO A 136 11.67 -8.59 -4.80
CA PRO A 136 12.70 -8.37 -3.81
C PRO A 136 12.37 -7.19 -2.90
N LEU A 137 12.75 -7.30 -1.63
CA LEU A 137 12.44 -6.35 -0.56
C LEU A 137 10.96 -6.20 -0.18
N TRP A 138 9.97 -6.55 -1.00
CA TRP A 138 8.54 -6.28 -0.74
C TRP A 138 7.70 -7.50 -0.39
N ARG A 139 8.34 -8.68 -0.22
CA ARG A 139 7.68 -9.95 0.08
C ARG A 139 6.60 -9.86 1.16
N ASP A 140 6.90 -9.27 2.30
CA ASP A 140 5.95 -9.19 3.42
C ASP A 140 4.70 -8.36 3.09
N LEU A 141 4.84 -7.33 2.25
CA LEU A 141 3.71 -6.54 1.78
C LEU A 141 2.85 -7.33 0.79
N GLU A 142 3.48 -8.03 -0.15
CA GLU A 142 2.76 -8.86 -1.14
C GLU A 142 2.02 -10.02 -0.48
N LYS A 143 2.64 -10.69 0.50
CA LYS A 143 1.98 -11.73 1.31
C LYS A 143 0.78 -11.16 2.09
N PHE A 144 0.91 -9.94 2.62
CA PHE A 144 -0.21 -9.25 3.25
C PHE A 144 -1.34 -8.95 2.24
N ALA A 145 -1.01 -8.54 1.02
CA ALA A 145 -2.00 -8.33 -0.04
C ALA A 145 -2.74 -9.63 -0.42
N VAL A 146 -2.04 -10.76 -0.52
CA VAL A 146 -2.67 -12.09 -0.71
C VAL A 146 -3.67 -12.37 0.41
N LYS A 147 -3.29 -12.11 1.66
CA LYS A 147 -4.20 -12.24 2.81
C LYS A 147 -5.42 -11.33 2.71
N CYS A 148 -5.24 -10.07 2.29
CA CYS A 148 -6.36 -9.14 2.05
C CYS A 148 -7.31 -9.64 0.95
N GLY A 149 -6.77 -10.31 -0.07
CA GLY A 149 -7.55 -10.98 -1.11
C GLY A 149 -8.32 -12.22 -0.64
N GLY A 150 -8.04 -12.72 0.57
CA GLY A 150 -8.64 -13.94 1.13
C GLY A 150 -7.80 -15.21 0.91
N GLY A 151 -6.57 -15.07 0.39
CA GLY A 151 -5.62 -16.18 0.27
C GLY A 151 -4.94 -16.51 1.59
N GLY A 152 -4.37 -17.71 1.67
CA GLY A 152 -3.48 -18.15 2.73
C GLY A 152 -2.05 -17.71 2.50
N GLU A 153 -1.30 -17.59 3.59
CA GLU A 153 0.14 -17.36 3.57
C GLU A 153 0.86 -18.68 3.82
N ILE A 154 1.82 -19.05 2.96
CA ILE A 154 2.80 -20.08 3.31
C ILE A 154 3.79 -19.42 4.27
N ILE A 155 3.65 -19.71 5.56
CA ILE A 155 4.64 -19.29 6.55
C ILE A 155 5.96 -19.94 6.14
N GLY A 156 7.04 -19.15 6.11
CA GLY A 156 8.40 -19.61 5.74
C GLY A 156 8.98 -20.72 6.63
N ARG A 157 8.20 -21.30 7.55
CA ARG A 157 8.45 -22.67 7.98
C ARG A 157 7.96 -23.57 6.85
N LEU A 158 8.91 -24.02 6.04
CA LEU A 158 8.93 -25.42 5.65
C LEU A 158 8.44 -26.24 6.87
N LEU A 159 7.18 -26.68 6.90
CA LEU A 159 6.85 -27.85 7.67
C LEU A 159 7.47 -29.04 6.92
N PRO A 160 7.94 -30.04 7.67
CA PRO A 160 9.18 -30.75 7.43
C PRO A 160 9.07 -31.57 6.16
N MET A 161 9.72 -31.14 5.09
CA MET A 161 10.15 -32.10 4.08
C MET A 161 11.61 -32.47 4.30
N LEU A 162 12.43 -31.53 4.81
CA LEU A 162 13.81 -31.77 5.23
C LEU A 162 14.18 -30.85 6.40
N SER A 163 14.68 -31.43 7.49
CA SER A 163 15.50 -30.78 8.52
C SER A 163 16.98 -31.05 8.22
N LEU A 164 17.89 -30.24 8.76
CA LEU A 164 19.25 -30.73 9.06
C LEU A 164 19.17 -31.65 10.28
#